data_AF-A0A494V3F6-F1
#
_entry.id   AF-A0A494V3F6-F1
#
_cell.length_a   1.000
_cell.length_b   1.000
_cell.length_c   1.000
_cell.angle_alpha   90.00
_cell.angle_beta   90.00
_cell.angle_gamma   90.00
#
_symmetry.space_group_name_H-M   'P 1'
#
loop_
_entity.id
_entity.type
_entity.pdbx_description
1 polymer ?
#
loop_
_entity_poly.entity_id
_entity_poly.type
_entity_poly.pdbx_seq_one_letter_code
_entity_poly.pdbx_strand_id
1 'polypeptide(L)'
;MGEAAEQPKVDNPYRARLEVLKRNLQDEVKDLKNLLKSAAEDVGDKKVSWVGKTANRWHDEIEGNRGRMIREIEKLIPAVQKKIDSCPEKVTHAEAKMMQMDLR
;
A
#
# COMPACT_ATOMS: atom_id res chain seq x y z
N MET A 1 20.57 46.26 -7.77
CA MET A 1 20.61 44.78 -7.71
C MET A 1 19.25 44.36 -7.13
N GLY A 2 18.29 43.99 -7.98
CA GLY A 2 16.95 43.63 -7.50
C GLY A 2 17.00 42.31 -6.74
N GLU A 3 16.50 42.30 -5.51
CA GLU A 3 16.29 41.09 -4.73
C GLU A 3 15.45 40.11 -5.56
N ALA A 4 15.99 38.94 -5.85
CA ALA A 4 15.24 37.86 -6.45
C ALA A 4 14.13 37.51 -5.45
N ALA A 5 12.92 38.00 -5.70
CA ALA A 5 11.76 37.72 -4.87
C ALA A 5 11.66 36.20 -4.69
N GLU A 6 11.84 35.71 -3.46
CA GLU A 6 11.64 34.32 -3.11
C GLU A 6 10.23 33.94 -3.60
N GLN A 7 10.17 33.12 -4.64
CA GLN A 7 8.89 32.69 -5.18
C GLN A 7 8.11 31.96 -4.06
N PRO A 8 6.82 32.25 -3.87
CA PRO A 8 6.04 31.62 -2.83
C PRO A 8 6.09 30.09 -3.00
N LYS A 9 6.49 29.39 -1.94
CA LYS A 9 6.53 27.93 -1.91
C LYS A 9 5.16 27.40 -1.54
N VAL A 10 4.64 26.49 -2.34
CA VAL A 10 3.35 25.80 -2.14
C VAL A 10 3.56 24.35 -1.74
N ASP A 11 2.53 23.75 -1.16
CA ASP A 11 2.56 22.33 -0.81
C ASP A 11 2.77 21.46 -2.04
N ASN A 12 3.56 20.41 -1.88
CA ASN A 12 3.90 19.50 -2.96
C ASN A 12 2.69 18.63 -3.36
N PRO A 13 2.10 18.83 -4.56
CA PRO A 13 0.92 18.07 -4.99
C PRO A 13 1.23 16.58 -5.21
N TYR A 14 2.47 16.24 -5.55
CA TYR A 14 2.91 14.86 -5.69
C TYR A 14 2.98 14.15 -4.33
N ARG A 15 3.47 14.84 -3.30
CA ARG A 15 3.47 14.32 -1.92
C ARG A 15 2.05 14.08 -1.41
N ALA A 16 1.14 15.03 -1.62
CA ALA A 16 -0.27 14.88 -1.24
C ALA A 16 -0.93 13.66 -1.91
N ARG A 17 -0.61 13.38 -3.19
CA ARG A 17 -1.08 12.16 -3.86
C ARG A 17 -0.50 10.88 -3.29
N LEU A 18 0.79 10.86 -2.94
CA LEU A 18 1.40 9.70 -2.30
C LEU A 18 0.77 9.41 -0.93
N GLU A 19 0.38 10.44 -0.19
CA GLU A 19 -0.37 10.29 1.06
C GLU A 19 -1.76 9.67 0.84
N VAL A 20 -2.47 10.09 -0.20
CA VAL A 20 -3.74 9.46 -0.60
C VAL A 20 -3.52 8.00 -1.01
N LEU A 21 -2.51 7.73 -1.85
CA LEU A 21 -2.15 6.36 -2.24
C LEU A 21 -1.85 5.49 -1.02
N LYS A 22 -1.10 6.01 -0.04
CA LYS A 22 -0.79 5.29 1.19
C LYS A 22 -2.06 4.91 1.96
N ARG A 23 -3.02 5.84 2.11
CA ARG A 23 -4.31 5.57 2.78
C ARG A 23 -5.09 4.49 2.04
N ASN A 24 -5.24 4.63 0.73
CA ASN A 24 -5.94 3.63 -0.10
C ASN A 24 -5.29 2.24 0.02
N LEU A 25 -3.96 2.18 -0.03
CA LEU A 25 -3.23 0.93 0.17
C LEU A 25 -3.51 0.33 1.56
N GLN A 26 -3.53 1.14 2.62
CA GLN A 26 -3.83 0.65 3.97
C GLN A 26 -5.22 0.01 4.06
N ASP A 27 -6.22 0.61 3.42
CA ASP A 27 -7.59 0.10 3.37
C ASP A 27 -7.66 -1.18 2.52
N GLU A 28 -7.08 -1.18 1.31
CA GLU A 28 -7.05 -2.34 0.42
C GLU A 28 -6.29 -3.52 1.03
N VAL A 29 -5.16 -3.28 1.72
CA VAL A 29 -4.41 -4.33 2.43
C VAL A 29 -5.27 -4.97 3.52
N LYS A 30 -6.05 -4.15 4.24
CA LYS A 30 -6.95 -4.65 5.29
C LYS A 30 -8.04 -5.52 4.69
N ASP A 31 -8.67 -5.09 3.59
CA ASP A 31 -9.72 -5.86 2.92
C ASP A 31 -9.19 -7.16 2.32
N LEU A 32 -8.02 -7.12 1.67
CA LEU A 32 -7.39 -8.30 1.12
C LEU A 32 -7.00 -9.32 2.20
N LYS A 33 -6.53 -8.87 3.37
CA LYS A 33 -6.29 -9.76 4.52
C LYS A 33 -7.55 -10.48 4.98
N ASN A 34 -8.69 -9.80 4.95
CA ASN A 34 -9.98 -10.38 5.32
C ASN A 34 -10.43 -11.40 4.26
N LEU A 35 -10.34 -11.07 2.97
CA LEU A 35 -10.66 -11.98 1.87
C LEU A 35 -9.80 -13.25 1.91
N LEU A 36 -8.49 -13.10 2.13
CA LEU A 36 -7.58 -14.24 2.27
C LEU A 36 -7.88 -15.08 3.50
N LYS A 37 -8.36 -14.46 4.59
CA LYS A 37 -8.79 -15.19 5.78
C LYS A 37 -10.06 -16.01 5.48
N SER A 38 -11.09 -15.39 4.91
CA SER A 38 -12.32 -16.07 4.53
C SER A 38 -12.08 -17.21 3.54
N ALA A 39 -11.27 -16.98 2.51
CA ALA A 39 -10.90 -18.04 1.56
C ALA A 39 -10.13 -19.19 2.24
N ALA A 40 -9.28 -18.90 3.22
CA ALA A 40 -8.60 -19.94 3.99
C ALA A 40 -9.55 -20.70 4.92
N GLU A 41 -10.58 -20.05 5.47
CA GLU A 41 -11.61 -20.66 6.31
C GLU A 41 -12.58 -21.53 5.49
N ASP A 42 -13.05 -21.06 4.34
CA ASP A 42 -13.94 -21.79 3.43
C ASP A 42 -13.33 -23.11 2.97
N VAL A 43 -12.02 -23.09 2.73
CA VAL A 43 -11.26 -24.24 2.26
C VAL A 43 -10.75 -25.08 3.43
N GLY A 44 -10.55 -24.44 4.59
CA GLY A 44 -9.84 -24.96 5.74
C GLY A 44 -10.70 -25.39 6.92
N ASP A 45 -12.03 -25.35 6.82
CA ASP A 45 -12.89 -25.66 7.96
C ASP A 45 -12.69 -27.12 8.40
N LYS A 46 -11.88 -27.30 9.45
CA LYS A 46 -11.56 -28.59 10.08
C LYS A 46 -12.82 -29.32 10.57
N LYS A 47 -13.97 -28.64 10.62
CA LYS A 47 -15.27 -29.24 10.94
C LYS A 47 -15.92 -29.96 9.77
N VAL A 48 -15.59 -29.59 8.52
CA VAL A 48 -16.23 -30.15 7.32
C VAL A 48 -15.37 -31.26 6.75
N SER A 49 -15.58 -32.46 7.29
CA SER A 49 -15.40 -33.81 6.73
C SER A 49 -14.06 -34.25 6.12
N TRP A 50 -13.11 -33.38 5.74
CA TRP A 50 -11.82 -33.81 5.18
C TRP A 50 -10.74 -33.88 6.25
N VAL A 51 -10.50 -35.10 6.75
CA VAL A 51 -9.49 -35.39 7.79
C VAL A 51 -8.43 -36.36 7.28
N GLY A 52 -7.18 -36.20 7.73
CA GLY A 52 -6.06 -37.08 7.37
C GLY A 52 -4.78 -36.32 7.04
N LYS A 53 -3.67 -37.06 6.84
CA LYS A 53 -2.35 -36.45 6.59
C LYS A 53 -2.33 -35.52 5.37
N THR A 54 -3.04 -35.87 4.31
CA THR A 54 -3.15 -35.06 3.09
C THR A 54 -3.95 -33.78 3.33
N ALA A 55 -5.07 -33.86 4.06
CA ALA A 55 -5.88 -32.70 4.41
C ALA A 55 -5.09 -31.71 5.29
N ASN A 56 -4.38 -32.21 6.31
CA ASN A 56 -3.51 -31.39 7.16
C ASN A 56 -2.45 -30.66 6.35
N ARG A 57 -1.75 -31.36 5.45
CA ARG A 57 -0.74 -30.73 4.58
C ARG A 57 -1.32 -29.64 3.71
N TRP A 58 -2.53 -29.85 3.18
CA TRP A 58 -3.19 -28.86 2.34
C TRP A 58 -3.61 -27.61 3.14
N HIS A 59 -4.10 -27.78 4.37
CA HIS A 59 -4.36 -26.66 5.29
C HIS A 59 -3.08 -25.85 5.56
N ASP A 60 -1.97 -26.54 5.88
CA ASP A 60 -0.67 -25.89 6.11
C ASP A 60 -0.19 -25.11 4.87
N GLU A 61 -0.39 -25.67 3.67
CA GLU A 61 -0.03 -25.02 2.40
C GLU A 61 -0.86 -23.74 2.15
N ILE A 62 -2.17 -23.77 2.45
CA ILE A 62 -3.06 -22.60 2.32
C ILE A 62 -2.67 -21.51 3.32
N GLU A 63 -2.46 -21.88 4.58
CA GLU A 63 -2.00 -20.94 5.61
C GLU A 63 -0.64 -20.33 5.24
N GLY A 64 0.29 -21.15 4.74
CA GLY A 64 1.59 -20.70 4.25
C GLY A 64 1.50 -19.75 3.06
N ASN A 65 0.64 -20.06 2.08
CA ASN A 65 0.38 -19.20 0.92
C ASN A 65 -0.21 -17.85 1.35
N ARG A 66 -1.24 -17.87 2.20
CA ARG A 66 -1.83 -16.66 2.80
C ARG A 66 -0.77 -15.82 3.50
N GLY A 67 0.08 -16.44 4.33
CA GLY A 67 1.15 -15.75 5.04
C GLY A 67 2.23 -15.15 4.13
N ARG A 68 2.54 -15.79 2.99
CA ARG A 68 3.44 -15.22 1.97
C ARG A 68 2.81 -14.00 1.31
N MET A 69 1.56 -14.10 0.87
CA MET A 69 0.87 -12.98 0.21
C MET A 69 0.78 -11.76 1.12
N ILE A 70 0.35 -11.95 2.38
CA ILE A 70 0.26 -10.87 3.36
C ILE A 70 1.60 -10.16 3.54
N ARG A 71 2.70 -10.91 3.66
CA ARG A 71 4.04 -10.32 3.83
C ARG A 71 4.48 -9.49 2.63
N GLU A 72 4.18 -9.91 1.40
CA GLU A 72 4.53 -9.12 0.22
C GLU A 72 3.70 -7.83 0.15
N ILE A 73 2.40 -7.92 0.43
CA ILE A 73 1.48 -6.77 0.43
C ILE A 73 1.86 -5.76 1.53
N GLU A 74 2.26 -6.22 2.71
CA GLU A 74 2.69 -5.35 3.81
C GLU A 74 3.95 -4.53 3.49
N LYS A 75 4.78 -4.96 2.52
CA LYS A 75 5.96 -4.18 2.09
C LYS A 75 5.60 -2.94 1.27
N LEU A 76 4.41 -2.87 0.69
CA LEU A 76 3.99 -1.76 -0.17
C LEU A 76 3.84 -0.46 0.62
N ILE A 77 3.27 -0.51 1.83
CA ILE A 77 3.04 0.68 2.66
C ILE A 77 4.36 1.35 3.07
N PRO A 78 5.38 0.63 3.59
CA PRO A 78 6.71 1.20 3.84
C PRO A 78 7.39 1.75 2.59
N ALA A 79 7.21 1.12 1.43
CA ALA A 79 7.80 1.60 0.18
C ALA A 79 7.21 2.96 -0.24
N VAL A 80 5.89 3.14 -0.13
CA VAL A 80 5.23 4.43 -0.38
C VAL A 80 5.64 5.47 0.67
N GLN A 81 5.72 5.09 1.95
CA GLN A 81 6.19 6.00 3.00
C GLN A 81 7.61 6.51 2.71
N LYS A 82 8.53 5.61 2.35
CA LYS A 82 9.90 5.99 1.98
C LYS A 82 9.93 6.98 0.81
N LYS A 83 9.00 6.84 -0.15
CA LYS A 83 8.88 7.79 -1.25
C LYS A 83 8.35 9.16 -0.78
N ILE A 84 7.35 9.19 0.10
CA ILE A 84 6.85 10.41 0.74
C ILE A 84 7.99 11.14 1.46
N ASP A 85 8.78 10.41 2.24
CA ASP A 85 9.89 10.96 3.02
C ASP A 85 11.01 11.54 2.12
N SER A 86 11.16 11.00 0.91
CA SER A 86 12.12 11.52 -0.09
C SER A 86 11.64 12.78 -0.82
N CYS A 87 10.36 13.15 -0.67
CA CYS A 87 9.78 14.29 -1.37
C CYS A 87 9.79 15.54 -0.48
N PRO A 88 10.21 16.70 -1.03
CA PRO A 88 10.15 17.96 -0.30
C PRO A 88 8.70 18.31 0.03
N GLU A 89 8.47 18.86 1.23
CA GLU A 89 7.14 19.27 1.70
C GLU A 89 6.57 20.40 0.85
N LYS A 90 7.42 21.36 0.48
CA LYS A 90 7.05 22.52 -0.33
C LYS A 90 7.92 22.63 -1.56
N VAL A 91 7.31 23.02 -2.66
CA VAL A 91 7.93 23.24 -3.97
C VAL A 91 7.55 24.63 -4.47
N THR A 92 8.26 25.14 -5.48
CA THR A 92 7.88 26.39 -6.13
C THR A 92 6.54 26.23 -6.87
N HIS A 93 5.83 27.34 -7.11
CA HIS A 93 4.61 27.31 -7.91
C HIS A 93 4.81 26.70 -9.31
N ALA A 94 5.95 26.96 -9.95
CA ALA A 94 6.27 26.42 -11.26
C ALA A 94 6.41 24.89 -11.23
N GLU A 95 7.13 24.36 -10.24
CA GLU A 95 7.27 22.91 -10.03
C GLU A 95 5.93 22.25 -9.68
N ALA A 96 5.13 22.86 -8.80
CA ALA A 96 3.80 22.34 -8.47
C ALA A 96 2.90 22.27 -9.72
N LYS A 97 2.94 23.27 -10.59
CA LYS A 97 2.18 23.29 -11.83
C LYS A 97 2.62 22.19 -12.79
N MET A 98 3.93 21.99 -12.96
CA MET A 98 4.45 20.90 -13.80
C MET A 98 4.04 19.53 -13.25
N MET A 99 4.22 19.30 -11.93
CA MET A 99 3.80 18.07 -11.28
C MET A 99 2.29 17.83 -11.45
N GLN A 100 1.44 18.84 -11.31
CA GLN A 100 0.00 18.69 -11.55
C GLN A 100 -0.35 18.34 -13.00
N MET A 101 0.43 18.79 -13.97
CA MET A 101 0.23 18.43 -15.38
C MET A 101 0.61 16.97 -15.65
N ASP A 102 1.72 16.50 -15.10
CA ASP A 102 2.16 15.09 -15.21
C ASP A 102 1.24 14.11 -14.46
N LEU A 103 0.42 14.65 -13.55
CA LEU A 103 -0.51 13.92 -12.72
C LEU A 103 -1.93 13.85 -13.31
N ARG A 104 -2.25 14.59 -14.38
CA ARG A 104 -3.55 14.48 -15.08
C ARG A 104 -3.59 13.27 -15.99
#